data_AF-A0A1Q4FR02-F1
#
_entry.id   AF-A0A1Q4FR02-F1
#
_cell.length_a   1.000
_cell.length_b   1.000
_cell.length_c   1.000
_cell.angle_alpha   90.00
_cell.angle_beta   90.00
_cell.angle_gamma   90.00
#
_symmetry.space_group_name_H-M   'P 1'
#
loop_
_entity.id
_entity.type
_entity.pdbx_description
1 polymer ?
#
loop_
_entity_poly.entity_id
_entity_poly.type
_entity_poly.pdbx_seq_one_letter_code
_entity_poly.pdbx_strand_id
1 'polypeptide(L)'
;MSGFSDGWRWGELAGLAALALLLFVLWQIPGVGFVVYPFRLFGTFVHEISHGLAALATGGDFHRFTVSPDLSGLAWSAGGWRWVISSAGYIGSAVFGGVLILLAARGAASRVLLMILGIALGLLCLLFVRNLFGIVGGLALAAATFFAGYRLRPPWSDAMLLVLALQLVLDGFNSLLTLLRLSAASTVQTDALSMAQATGIPALIWSLVWAAISAAVLGFTLYLAYRRRAAPAAANAGPGRLS
;
A
#
# COMPACT_ATOMS: atom_id res chain seq x y z
N MET A 1 -11.80 -30.67 19.46
CA MET A 1 -11.94 -29.41 18.68
C MET A 1 -10.64 -29.15 17.91
N SER A 2 -10.29 -30.00 16.94
CA SER A 2 -8.98 -29.98 16.25
C SER A 2 -9.13 -30.05 14.72
N GLY A 3 -10.01 -29.21 14.16
CA GLY A 3 -10.36 -29.23 12.72
C GLY A 3 -10.00 -27.97 11.93
N PHE A 4 -9.17 -27.07 12.46
CA PHE A 4 -8.81 -25.80 11.79
C PHE A 4 -7.33 -25.70 11.37
N SER A 5 -6.55 -26.77 11.48
CA SER A 5 -5.11 -26.77 11.18
C SER A 5 -4.75 -26.95 9.70
N ASP A 6 -5.74 -26.96 8.81
CA ASP A 6 -5.56 -27.38 7.42
C ASP A 6 -5.07 -26.25 6.52
N GLY A 7 -3.77 -26.28 6.23
CA GLY A 7 -3.18 -25.62 5.07
C GLY A 7 -2.83 -24.14 5.22
N TRP A 8 -2.84 -23.56 6.42
CA TRP A 8 -2.52 -22.13 6.62
C TRP A 8 -1.33 -21.89 7.55
N ARG A 9 -0.57 -20.83 7.27
CA ARG A 9 0.54 -20.34 8.12
C ARG A 9 0.02 -19.42 9.24
N TRP A 10 -0.78 -19.95 10.15
CA TRP A 10 -1.54 -19.18 11.15
C TRP A 10 -0.70 -18.25 12.04
N GLY A 11 0.52 -18.66 12.44
CA GLY A 11 1.38 -17.81 13.26
C GLY A 11 1.81 -16.52 12.56
N GLU A 12 2.11 -16.59 11.26
CA GLU A 12 2.50 -15.42 10.48
C GLU A 12 1.31 -14.52 10.16
N LEU A 13 0.13 -15.12 9.90
CA LEU A 13 -1.11 -14.38 9.76
C LEU A 13 -1.49 -13.63 11.04
N ALA A 14 -1.35 -14.27 12.20
CA ALA A 14 -1.58 -13.63 13.49
C ALA A 14 -0.61 -12.47 13.71
N GLY A 15 0.67 -12.64 13.36
CA GLY A 15 1.67 -11.57 13.41
C GLY A 15 1.34 -10.39 12.51
N LEU A 16 0.93 -10.65 11.26
CA LEU A 16 0.49 -9.60 10.33
C LEU A 16 -0.76 -8.88 10.80
N ALA A 17 -1.76 -9.62 11.30
CA ALA A 17 -2.99 -9.04 11.82
C ALA A 17 -2.71 -8.16 13.05
N ALA A 18 -1.85 -8.62 13.96
CA ALA A 18 -1.41 -7.85 15.11
C ALA A 18 -0.65 -6.57 14.69
N LEU A 19 0.24 -6.68 13.70
CA LEU A 19 0.97 -5.53 13.17
C LEU A 19 0.03 -4.53 12.48
N ALA A 20 -0.92 -5.00 11.67
CA ALA A 20 -1.90 -4.15 11.00
C ALA A 20 -2.79 -3.42 12.03
N LEU A 21 -3.27 -4.12 13.06
CA LEU A 21 -4.04 -3.54 14.15
C LEU A 21 -3.21 -2.52 14.93
N LEU A 22 -1.95 -2.84 15.25
CA LEU A 22 -1.04 -1.93 15.92
C LEU A 22 -0.85 -0.65 15.13
N LEU A 23 -0.52 -0.74 13.83
CA LEU A 23 -0.36 0.43 12.96
C LEU A 23 -1.64 1.26 12.92
N PHE A 24 -2.78 0.61 12.72
CA PHE A 24 -4.08 1.29 12.68
C PHE A 24 -4.38 2.04 13.98
N VAL A 25 -4.15 1.43 15.14
CA VAL A 25 -4.35 2.05 16.47
C VAL A 25 -3.36 3.19 16.69
N LEU A 26 -2.07 3.01 16.39
CA LEU A 26 -1.05 4.04 16.58
C LEU A 26 -1.36 5.31 15.78
N TRP A 27 -1.99 5.19 14.61
CA TRP A 27 -2.44 6.36 13.83
C TRP A 27 -3.54 7.16 14.52
N GLN A 28 -4.33 6.54 15.40
CA GLN A 28 -5.43 7.21 16.08
C GLN A 28 -5.00 7.94 17.35
N ILE A 29 -3.80 7.66 17.87
CA ILE A 29 -3.32 8.25 19.13
C ILE A 29 -2.69 9.62 18.86
N PRO A 30 -3.27 10.71 19.39
CA PRO A 30 -2.64 12.04 19.33
C PRO A 30 -1.27 12.02 20.01
N GLY A 31 -0.25 12.61 19.39
CA GLY A 31 1.13 12.65 19.92
C GLY A 31 2.06 11.54 19.43
N VAL A 32 1.53 10.39 18.98
CA VAL A 32 2.34 9.35 18.30
C VAL A 32 2.57 9.66 16.82
N GLY A 33 1.86 10.69 16.32
CA GLY A 33 1.90 11.16 14.93
C GLY A 33 3.30 11.28 14.35
N PHE A 34 4.27 11.80 15.10
CA PHE A 34 5.65 11.97 14.63
C PHE A 34 6.35 10.65 14.26
N VAL A 35 6.11 9.58 15.04
CA VAL A 35 6.74 8.27 14.80
C VAL A 35 6.15 7.60 13.56
N VAL A 36 4.83 7.73 13.37
CA VAL A 36 4.13 7.14 12.22
C VAL A 36 4.22 8.00 10.97
N TYR A 37 4.56 9.28 11.12
CA TYR A 37 4.63 10.28 10.07
C TYR A 37 5.40 9.84 8.82
N PRO A 38 6.66 9.36 8.89
CA PRO A 38 7.41 8.97 7.69
C PRO A 38 6.75 7.83 6.91
N PHE A 39 6.10 6.88 7.61
CA PHE A 39 5.40 5.77 6.95
C PHE A 39 4.13 6.26 6.26
N ARG A 40 3.37 7.15 6.91
CA ARG A 40 2.18 7.76 6.30
C ARG A 40 2.55 8.65 5.11
N LEU A 41 3.64 9.42 5.22
CA LEU A 41 4.16 10.24 4.15
C LEU A 41 4.56 9.37 2.95
N PHE A 42 5.26 8.26 3.18
CA PHE A 42 5.53 7.27 2.14
C PHE A 42 4.26 6.79 1.44
N GLY A 43 3.19 6.53 2.21
CA GLY A 43 1.87 6.21 1.68
C GLY A 43 1.32 7.29 0.75
N THR A 44 1.38 8.56 1.16
CA THR A 44 0.98 9.70 0.31
C THR A 44 1.74 9.72 -1.01
N PHE A 45 3.05 9.49 -1.01
CA PHE A 45 3.82 9.44 -2.27
C PHE A 45 3.33 8.34 -3.21
N VAL A 46 3.14 7.12 -2.69
CA VAL A 46 2.64 6.00 -3.50
C VAL A 46 1.22 6.29 -4.03
N HIS A 47 0.38 6.93 -3.21
CA HIS A 47 -0.96 7.34 -3.57
C HIS A 47 -0.95 8.32 -4.76
N GLU A 48 -0.20 9.41 -4.67
CA GLU A 48 -0.10 10.41 -5.74
C GLU A 48 0.54 9.86 -7.02
N ILE A 49 1.56 9.01 -6.88
CA ILE A 49 2.19 8.32 -8.01
C ILE A 49 1.18 7.40 -8.70
N SER A 50 0.27 6.76 -7.95
CA SER A 50 -0.74 5.87 -8.51
C SER A 50 -1.74 6.62 -9.41
N HIS A 51 -2.14 7.84 -9.05
CA HIS A 51 -2.92 8.72 -9.94
C HIS A 51 -2.17 8.99 -11.25
N GLY A 52 -0.88 9.35 -11.16
CA GLY A 52 -0.05 9.62 -12.31
C GLY A 52 0.11 8.42 -13.24
N LEU A 53 0.39 7.24 -12.68
CA LEU A 53 0.49 6.01 -13.45
C LEU A 53 -0.82 5.62 -14.12
N ALA A 54 -1.97 5.82 -13.45
CA ALA A 54 -3.28 5.58 -14.03
C ALA A 54 -3.62 6.58 -15.14
N ALA A 55 -3.19 7.84 -15.03
CA ALA A 55 -3.35 8.82 -16.10
C ALA A 55 -2.62 8.35 -17.35
N LEU A 56 -1.33 8.00 -17.22
CA LEU A 56 -0.52 7.46 -18.31
C LEU A 56 -1.14 6.18 -18.90
N ALA A 57 -1.57 5.24 -18.05
CA ALA A 57 -2.14 3.97 -18.49
C ALA A 57 -3.48 4.11 -19.23
N THR A 58 -4.22 5.20 -19.01
CA THR A 58 -5.50 5.47 -19.67
C THR A 58 -5.36 6.43 -20.87
N GLY A 59 -4.13 6.68 -21.32
CA GLY A 59 -3.84 7.53 -22.49
C GLY A 59 -3.84 9.03 -22.19
N GLY A 60 -3.71 9.42 -20.93
CA GLY A 60 -3.46 10.79 -20.50
C GLY A 60 -1.99 11.05 -20.18
N ASP A 61 -1.73 12.20 -19.58
CA ASP A 61 -0.41 12.69 -19.19
C ASP A 61 -0.34 12.91 -17.68
N PHE A 62 0.82 12.60 -17.08
CA PHE A 62 1.12 12.94 -15.70
C PHE A 62 2.14 14.08 -15.65
N HIS A 63 1.72 15.26 -15.17
CA HIS A 63 2.56 16.45 -15.21
C HIS A 63 3.44 16.57 -13.97
N ARG A 64 2.82 16.51 -12.79
CA ARG A 64 3.47 16.74 -11.50
C ARG A 64 2.55 16.37 -10.35
N PHE A 65 3.12 16.27 -9.16
CA PHE A 65 2.36 16.30 -7.92
C PHE A 65 3.09 17.10 -6.84
N THR A 66 2.36 17.44 -5.79
CA THR A 66 2.91 18.07 -4.58
C THR A 66 2.45 17.31 -3.37
N VAL A 67 3.28 17.30 -2.33
CA VAL A 67 2.94 16.72 -1.03
C VAL A 67 3.09 17.79 0.04
N SER A 68 2.14 17.89 0.96
CA SER A 68 2.11 18.92 2.01
C SER A 68 2.46 18.33 3.39
N PRO A 69 2.87 19.18 4.36
CA PRO A 69 3.23 18.72 5.71
C PRO A 69 2.08 18.04 6.47
N ASP A 70 0.84 18.31 6.11
CA ASP A 70 -0.37 17.68 6.67
C ASP A 70 -0.68 16.30 6.06
N LEU A 71 0.23 15.75 5.24
CA LEU A 71 0.11 14.49 4.52
C LEU A 71 -0.90 14.52 3.36
N SER A 72 -1.45 15.69 3.01
CA SER A 72 -2.21 15.86 1.78
C SER A 72 -1.30 15.83 0.55
N GLY A 73 -1.84 15.36 -0.56
CA GLY A 73 -1.19 15.39 -1.85
C GLY A 73 -2.13 15.96 -2.91
N LEU A 74 -1.54 16.40 -4.02
CA LEU A 74 -2.28 16.85 -5.19
C LEU A 74 -1.51 16.48 -6.45
N ALA A 75 -2.07 15.58 -7.25
CA ALA A 75 -1.56 15.19 -8.55
C ALA A 75 -2.27 15.93 -9.68
N TRP A 76 -1.49 16.52 -10.60
CA TRP A 76 -1.98 17.12 -11.83
C TRP A 76 -1.74 16.18 -13.00
N SER A 77 -2.83 15.82 -13.68
CA SER A 77 -2.84 15.03 -14.90
C SER A 77 -3.78 15.67 -15.94
N ALA A 78 -3.58 15.31 -17.20
CA ALA A 78 -4.44 15.73 -18.32
C ALA A 78 -4.87 14.52 -19.15
N GLY A 79 -6.09 14.56 -19.72
CA GLY A 79 -6.62 13.42 -20.45
C GLY A 79 -6.87 12.18 -19.58
N GLY A 80 -6.92 11.02 -20.23
CA GLY A 80 -7.20 9.74 -19.55
C GLY A 80 -8.62 9.60 -18.99
N TRP A 81 -8.85 8.53 -18.25
CA TRP A 81 -10.17 8.23 -17.68
C TRP A 81 -10.25 8.70 -16.24
N ARG A 82 -10.90 9.86 -16.03
CA ARG A 82 -10.95 10.55 -14.73
C ARG A 82 -11.42 9.68 -13.55
N TRP A 83 -12.37 8.78 -13.76
CA TRP A 83 -12.86 7.88 -12.71
C TRP A 83 -11.84 6.78 -12.33
N VAL A 84 -11.04 6.31 -13.29
CA VAL A 84 -9.91 5.40 -13.03
C VAL A 84 -8.81 6.14 -12.30
N ILE A 85 -8.45 7.34 -12.79
CA ILE A 85 -7.40 8.18 -12.20
C ILE A 85 -7.76 8.48 -10.75
N SER A 86 -8.94 9.05 -10.45
CA SER A 86 -9.35 9.37 -9.08
C SER A 86 -9.40 8.14 -8.15
N SER A 87 -9.70 6.95 -8.67
CA SER A 87 -9.70 5.72 -7.86
C SER A 87 -8.30 5.13 -7.65
N ALA A 88 -7.34 5.50 -8.49
CA ALA A 88 -6.03 4.87 -8.53
C ALA A 88 -5.19 5.13 -7.29
N GLY A 89 -5.37 6.27 -6.61
CA GLY A 89 -4.66 6.58 -5.37
C GLY A 89 -4.83 5.48 -4.31
N TYR A 90 -6.08 5.17 -3.96
CA TYR A 90 -6.39 4.13 -2.97
C TYR A 90 -6.20 2.70 -3.51
N ILE A 91 -6.73 2.41 -4.71
CA ILE A 91 -6.67 1.06 -5.28
C ILE A 91 -5.22 0.68 -5.61
N GLY A 92 -4.47 1.61 -6.22
CA GLY A 92 -3.07 1.43 -6.57
C GLY A 92 -2.19 1.23 -5.34
N SER A 93 -2.40 2.03 -4.29
CA SER A 93 -1.71 1.83 -2.99
C SER A 93 -1.99 0.44 -2.42
N ALA A 94 -3.26 0.03 -2.35
CA ALA A 94 -3.63 -1.28 -1.82
C ALA A 94 -3.02 -2.43 -2.63
N VAL A 95 -3.08 -2.36 -3.97
CA VAL A 95 -2.47 -3.36 -4.86
C VAL A 95 -0.95 -3.39 -4.67
N PHE A 96 -0.28 -2.24 -4.61
CA PHE A 96 1.16 -2.18 -4.43
C PHE A 96 1.59 -2.77 -3.08
N GLY A 97 0.90 -2.43 -1.99
CA GLY A 97 1.12 -3.04 -0.68
C GLY A 97 0.89 -4.56 -0.69
N GLY A 98 -0.18 -5.03 -1.34
CA GLY A 98 -0.45 -6.45 -1.52
C GLY A 98 0.68 -7.18 -2.27
N VAL A 99 1.21 -6.58 -3.35
CA VAL A 99 2.34 -7.12 -4.10
C VAL A 99 3.58 -7.24 -3.21
N LEU A 100 3.90 -6.23 -2.39
CA LEU A 100 5.05 -6.28 -1.49
C LEU A 100 4.91 -7.40 -0.45
N ILE A 101 3.73 -7.58 0.15
CA ILE A 101 3.45 -8.69 1.09
C ILE A 101 3.62 -10.04 0.38
N LEU A 102 3.08 -10.18 -0.84
CA LEU A 102 3.18 -11.41 -1.60
C LEU A 102 4.63 -11.77 -1.95
N LEU A 103 5.43 -10.77 -2.37
CA LEU A 103 6.85 -10.96 -2.67
C LEU A 103 7.63 -11.39 -1.42
N ALA A 104 7.42 -10.71 -0.29
CA ALA A 104 8.04 -11.06 0.99
C ALA A 104 7.68 -12.50 1.41
N ALA A 105 6.40 -12.87 1.32
CA ALA A 105 5.92 -14.20 1.68
C ALA A 105 6.46 -15.32 0.77
N ARG A 106 6.86 -14.98 -0.47
CA ARG A 106 7.51 -15.88 -1.44
C ARG A 106 9.03 -15.91 -1.33
N GLY A 107 9.61 -15.28 -0.30
CA GLY A 107 11.05 -15.32 -0.03
C GLY A 107 11.87 -14.33 -0.84
N ALA A 108 11.24 -13.31 -1.45
CA ALA A 108 12.00 -12.20 -2.01
C ALA A 108 12.79 -11.50 -0.90
N ALA A 109 14.05 -11.17 -1.17
CA ALA A 109 14.91 -10.54 -0.16
C ALA A 109 14.40 -9.11 0.15
N SER A 110 13.79 -8.91 1.33
CA SER A 110 13.22 -7.62 1.73
C SER A 110 14.22 -6.47 1.67
N ARG A 111 15.51 -6.75 1.95
CA ARG A 111 16.61 -5.80 1.79
C ARG A 111 16.71 -5.25 0.36
N VAL A 112 16.62 -6.14 -0.63
CA VAL A 112 16.67 -5.76 -2.05
C VAL A 112 15.42 -4.98 -2.44
N LEU A 113 14.24 -5.44 -1.99
CA LEU A 113 12.98 -4.73 -2.24
C LEU A 113 12.99 -3.31 -1.67
N LEU A 114 13.50 -3.11 -0.45
CA LEU A 114 13.66 -1.79 0.16
C LEU A 114 14.64 -0.90 -0.63
N MET A 115 15.76 -1.45 -1.09
CA MET A 115 16.71 -0.69 -1.93
C MET A 115 16.07 -0.26 -3.26
N ILE A 116 15.38 -1.18 -3.95
CA ILE A 116 14.66 -0.87 -5.19
C ILE A 116 13.60 0.20 -4.94
N LEU A 117 12.84 0.06 -3.85
CA LEU A 117 11.79 0.99 -3.47
C LEU A 117 12.34 2.39 -3.19
N GLY A 118 13.46 2.48 -2.46
CA GLY A 118 14.14 3.74 -2.21
C GLY A 118 14.63 4.42 -3.49
N ILE A 119 15.25 3.67 -4.40
CA ILE A 119 15.69 4.20 -5.71
C ILE A 119 14.49 4.66 -6.53
N ALA A 120 13.44 3.83 -6.66
CA ALA A 120 12.25 4.16 -7.43
C ALA A 120 11.55 5.40 -6.89
N LEU A 121 11.37 5.49 -5.56
CA LEU A 121 10.79 6.67 -4.90
C LEU A 121 11.64 7.92 -5.17
N GLY A 122 12.96 7.83 -5.05
CA GLY A 122 13.86 8.95 -5.32
C GLY A 122 13.77 9.45 -6.77
N LEU A 123 13.77 8.53 -7.73
CA LEU A 123 13.63 8.86 -9.16
C LEU A 123 12.27 9.51 -9.44
N LEU A 124 11.17 8.91 -9.00
CA LEU A 124 9.82 9.45 -9.22
C LEU A 124 9.63 10.79 -8.51
N CYS A 125 10.25 10.97 -7.34
CA CYS A 125 10.27 12.24 -6.62
C CYS A 125 10.92 13.34 -7.48
N LEU A 126 12.12 13.11 -8.00
CA LEU A 126 12.82 14.08 -8.85
C LEU A 126 12.05 14.38 -10.15
N LEU A 127 11.45 13.35 -10.74
CA LEU A 127 10.74 13.48 -12.01
C LEU A 127 9.43 14.24 -11.88
N PHE A 128 8.65 14.07 -10.80
CA PHE A 128 7.27 14.56 -10.76
C PHE A 128 6.95 15.49 -9.59
N VAL A 129 7.76 15.56 -8.53
CA VAL A 129 7.43 16.40 -7.37
C VAL A 129 7.91 17.83 -7.63
N ARG A 130 7.04 18.81 -7.33
CA ARG A 130 7.29 20.23 -7.68
C ARG A 130 7.12 21.22 -6.53
N ASN A 131 7.17 20.77 -5.29
CA ASN A 131 7.25 21.64 -4.12
C ASN A 131 8.38 21.23 -3.17
N LEU A 132 8.94 22.22 -2.45
CA LEU A 132 10.14 22.02 -1.62
C LEU A 132 9.95 20.94 -0.55
N PHE A 133 8.83 20.96 0.17
CA PHE A 133 8.54 19.97 1.20
C PHE A 133 8.48 18.56 0.61
N GLY A 134 7.76 18.37 -0.51
CA GLY A 134 7.68 17.08 -1.19
C GLY A 134 9.05 16.60 -1.69
N ILE A 135 9.86 17.48 -2.27
CA ILE A 135 11.19 17.11 -2.76
C ILE A 135 12.08 16.66 -1.60
N VAL A 136 12.19 17.47 -0.54
CA VAL A 136 13.03 17.16 0.62
C VAL A 136 12.53 15.91 1.34
N GLY A 137 11.23 15.85 1.63
CA GLY A 137 10.61 14.72 2.31
C GLY A 137 10.69 13.42 1.49
N GLY A 138 10.43 13.49 0.19
CA GLY A 138 10.50 12.35 -0.72
C GLY A 138 11.92 11.82 -0.89
N LEU A 139 12.93 12.70 -1.03
CA LEU A 139 14.33 12.30 -1.10
C LEU A 139 14.84 11.75 0.24
N ALA A 140 14.42 12.33 1.36
CA ALA A 140 14.76 11.81 2.69
C ALA A 140 14.16 10.42 2.92
N LEU A 141 12.89 10.21 2.53
CA LEU A 141 12.24 8.89 2.57
C LEU A 141 12.95 7.90 1.65
N ALA A 142 13.23 8.29 0.41
CA ALA A 142 13.96 7.46 -0.56
C ALA A 142 15.31 6.99 0.00
N ALA A 143 16.10 7.91 0.57
CA ALA A 143 17.37 7.60 1.19
C ALA A 143 17.20 6.71 2.42
N ALA A 144 16.23 6.99 3.30
CA ALA A 144 15.96 6.19 4.49
C ALA A 144 15.53 4.76 4.15
N THR A 145 14.62 4.59 3.18
CA THR A 145 14.16 3.28 2.70
C THR A 145 15.29 2.51 2.03
N PHE A 146 16.10 3.16 1.19
CA PHE A 146 17.28 2.53 0.59
C PHE A 146 18.28 2.08 1.66
N PHE A 147 18.62 2.97 2.59
CA PHE A 147 19.58 2.69 3.64
C PHE A 147 19.07 1.61 4.61
N ALA A 148 17.76 1.55 4.86
CA ALA A 148 17.14 0.46 5.61
C ALA A 148 17.43 -0.89 4.94
N GLY A 149 17.24 -1.01 3.62
CA GLY A 149 17.60 -2.23 2.89
C GLY A 149 19.10 -2.54 2.91
N TYR A 150 19.94 -1.51 2.77
CA TYR A 150 21.39 -1.65 2.78
C TYR A 150 21.94 -2.08 4.16
N ARG A 151 21.42 -1.53 5.26
CA ARG A 151 22.03 -1.64 6.60
C ARG A 151 21.32 -2.55 7.59
N LEU A 152 19.99 -2.68 7.51
CA LEU A 152 19.24 -3.49 8.46
C LEU A 152 19.53 -4.98 8.26
N ARG A 153 19.54 -5.72 9.39
CA ARG A 153 19.58 -7.18 9.38
C ARG A 153 18.25 -7.74 8.88
N PRO A 154 18.22 -8.96 8.31
CA PRO A 154 17.01 -9.57 7.73
C PRO A 154 15.70 -9.39 8.53
N PRO A 155 15.63 -9.70 9.85
CA PRO A 155 14.37 -9.58 10.58
C PRO A 155 13.84 -8.15 10.63
N TRP A 156 14.73 -7.15 10.68
CA TRP A 156 14.35 -5.74 10.71
C TRP A 156 13.99 -5.21 9.33
N SER A 157 14.65 -5.69 8.25
CA SER A 157 14.23 -5.36 6.89
C SER A 157 12.88 -5.97 6.52
N ASP A 158 12.60 -7.18 7.01
CA ASP A 158 11.32 -7.85 6.80
C ASP A 158 10.20 -7.09 7.52
N ALA A 159 10.41 -6.73 8.79
CA ALA A 159 9.48 -5.91 9.54
C ALA A 159 9.24 -4.54 8.89
N MET A 160 10.30 -3.86 8.45
CA MET A 160 10.20 -2.56 7.76
C MET A 160 9.39 -2.66 6.47
N LEU A 161 9.68 -3.67 5.63
CA LEU A 161 8.95 -3.88 4.38
C LEU A 161 7.46 -4.15 4.66
N LEU A 162 7.15 -4.98 5.66
CA LEU A 162 5.77 -5.27 6.06
C LEU A 162 5.04 -4.05 6.61
N VAL A 163 5.72 -3.19 7.39
CA VAL A 163 5.15 -1.92 7.85
C VAL A 163 4.77 -1.03 6.66
N LEU A 164 5.69 -0.84 5.71
CA LEU A 164 5.43 -0.04 4.50
C LEU A 164 4.29 -0.65 3.67
N ALA A 165 4.28 -1.97 3.50
CA ALA A 165 3.27 -2.65 2.70
C ALA A 165 1.87 -2.59 3.34
N LEU A 166 1.76 -2.84 4.65
CA LEU A 166 0.49 -2.77 5.36
C LEU A 166 -0.05 -1.35 5.44
N GLN A 167 0.82 -0.35 5.62
CA GLN A 167 0.46 1.07 5.58
C GLN A 167 -0.29 1.44 4.30
N LEU A 168 0.15 0.92 3.15
CA LEU A 168 -0.47 1.16 1.85
C LEU A 168 -1.84 0.49 1.70
N VAL A 169 -1.97 -0.75 2.18
CA VAL A 169 -3.25 -1.47 2.15
C VAL A 169 -4.29 -0.82 3.07
N LEU A 170 -3.84 -0.27 4.20
CA LEU A 170 -4.69 0.39 5.18
C LEU A 170 -5.15 1.79 4.74
N ASP A 171 -4.57 2.36 3.68
CA ASP A 171 -4.87 3.73 3.22
C ASP A 171 -6.34 3.92 2.80
N GLY A 172 -6.95 2.90 2.16
CA GLY A 172 -8.37 2.93 1.79
C GLY A 172 -9.31 3.06 2.99
N PHE A 173 -8.95 2.48 4.15
CA PHE A 173 -9.73 2.64 5.39
C PHE A 173 -9.55 4.04 5.98
N ASN A 174 -8.36 4.63 5.84
CA ASN A 174 -8.09 5.98 6.28
C ASN A 174 -8.91 7.01 5.47
N SER A 175 -9.12 6.79 4.17
CA SER A 175 -10.06 7.60 3.36
C SER A 175 -11.45 7.70 3.99
N LEU A 176 -11.99 6.55 4.37
CA LEU A 176 -13.31 6.45 4.97
C LEU A 176 -13.39 7.22 6.28
N LEU A 177 -12.39 7.05 7.17
CA LEU A 177 -12.32 7.80 8.43
C LEU A 177 -12.19 9.31 8.20
N THR A 178 -11.39 9.73 7.21
CA THR A 178 -11.24 11.14 6.84
C THR A 178 -12.58 11.73 6.42
N LEU A 179 -13.34 11.07 5.54
CA LEU A 179 -14.66 11.56 5.15
C LEU A 179 -15.67 11.59 6.30
N LEU A 180 -15.63 10.62 7.23
CA LEU A 180 -16.52 10.62 8.40
C LEU A 180 -16.18 11.73 9.40
N ARG A 181 -14.92 12.18 9.45
CA ARG A 181 -14.44 13.27 10.32
C ARG A 181 -14.64 14.64 9.68
N LEU A 182 -14.61 14.71 8.35
CA LEU A 182 -14.90 15.93 7.60
C LEU A 182 -16.39 16.24 7.70
N SER A 183 -16.72 17.47 8.12
CA SER A 183 -18.11 17.92 8.09
C SER A 183 -18.56 18.17 6.65
N ALA A 184 -19.87 18.15 6.40
CA ALA A 184 -20.45 18.53 5.11
C ALA A 184 -20.12 19.97 4.68
N ALA A 185 -19.59 20.80 5.58
CA ALA A 185 -19.16 22.17 5.32
C ALA A 185 -17.66 22.29 5.02
N SER A 186 -16.91 21.20 4.99
CA SER A 186 -15.48 21.23 4.65
C SER A 186 -15.27 21.52 3.16
N THR A 187 -14.37 22.44 2.85
CA THR A 187 -13.98 22.81 1.47
C THR A 187 -12.81 21.98 0.94
N VAL A 188 -12.39 20.95 1.69
CA VAL A 188 -11.24 20.12 1.36
C VAL A 188 -11.61 19.21 0.18
N GLN A 189 -10.95 19.40 -0.95
CA GLN A 189 -11.12 18.52 -2.10
C GLN A 189 -10.46 17.17 -1.83
N THR A 190 -11.20 16.08 -2.07
CA THR A 190 -10.75 14.70 -1.90
C THR A 190 -11.04 13.91 -3.17
N ASP A 191 -10.38 12.77 -3.37
CA ASP A 191 -10.67 11.92 -4.54
C ASP A 191 -12.12 11.44 -4.54
N ALA A 192 -12.69 11.21 -3.36
CA ALA A 192 -14.08 10.81 -3.22
C ALA A 192 -15.04 11.91 -3.70
N LEU A 193 -14.72 13.18 -3.42
CA LEU A 193 -15.47 14.31 -3.97
C LEU A 193 -15.27 14.43 -5.49
N SER A 194 -14.05 14.22 -5.98
CA SER A 194 -13.76 14.18 -7.42
C SER A 194 -14.55 13.07 -8.13
N MET A 195 -14.69 11.90 -7.51
CA MET A 195 -15.54 10.80 -8.00
C MET A 195 -17.03 11.14 -7.94
N ALA A 196 -17.47 11.78 -6.86
CA ALA A 196 -18.86 12.21 -6.73
C ALA A 196 -19.25 13.22 -7.81
N GLN A 197 -18.38 14.17 -8.12
CA GLN A 197 -18.57 15.10 -9.23
C GLN A 197 -18.57 14.41 -10.59
N ALA A 198 -17.74 13.38 -10.77
CA ALA A 198 -17.64 12.66 -12.04
C ALA A 198 -18.80 11.68 -12.28
N THR A 199 -19.40 11.12 -11.24
CA THR A 199 -20.38 10.02 -11.33
C THR A 199 -21.77 10.35 -10.79
N GLY A 200 -21.91 11.44 -10.04
CA GLY A 200 -23.15 11.80 -9.32
C GLY A 200 -23.42 10.96 -8.07
N ILE A 201 -22.57 9.98 -7.76
CA ILE A 201 -22.71 9.10 -6.59
C ILE A 201 -22.03 9.74 -5.37
N PRO A 202 -22.66 9.77 -4.17
CA PRO A 202 -22.07 10.37 -2.97
C PRO A 202 -20.64 9.90 -2.65
N ALA A 203 -19.79 10.84 -2.22
CA ALA A 203 -18.38 10.59 -1.90
C ALA A 203 -18.19 9.45 -0.87
N LEU A 204 -19.08 9.36 0.13
CA LEU A 204 -19.04 8.30 1.13
C LEU A 204 -19.14 6.89 0.52
N ILE A 205 -19.95 6.72 -0.54
CA ILE A 205 -20.11 5.44 -1.21
C ILE A 205 -18.79 5.04 -1.89
N TRP A 206 -18.09 5.98 -2.53
CA TRP A 206 -16.79 5.72 -3.15
C TRP A 206 -15.73 5.33 -2.12
N SER A 207 -15.64 6.03 -0.99
CA SER A 207 -14.72 5.63 0.08
C SER A 207 -15.05 4.25 0.67
N LEU A 208 -16.34 3.87 0.78
CA LEU A 208 -16.73 2.51 1.18
C LEU A 208 -16.31 1.47 0.13
N VAL A 209 -16.49 1.77 -1.15
CA VAL A 209 -16.06 0.90 -2.26
C VAL A 209 -14.55 0.68 -2.22
N TRP A 210 -13.75 1.74 -2.05
CA TRP A 210 -12.29 1.62 -1.98
C TRP A 210 -11.81 0.89 -0.72
N ALA A 211 -12.46 1.10 0.42
CA ALA A 211 -12.18 0.32 1.63
C ALA A 211 -12.48 -1.17 1.41
N ALA A 212 -13.61 -1.50 0.76
CA ALA A 212 -13.95 -2.88 0.42
C ALA A 212 -12.96 -3.51 -0.57
N ILE A 213 -12.54 -2.78 -1.60
CA ILE A 213 -11.50 -3.23 -2.54
C ILE A 213 -10.17 -3.46 -1.80
N SER A 214 -9.78 -2.55 -0.91
CA SER A 214 -8.56 -2.69 -0.11
C SER A 214 -8.61 -3.95 0.77
N ALA A 215 -9.75 -4.22 1.41
CA ALA A 215 -9.98 -5.45 2.17
C ALA A 215 -9.90 -6.70 1.28
N ALA A 216 -10.49 -6.66 0.08
CA ALA A 216 -10.44 -7.77 -0.88
C ALA A 216 -9.01 -8.04 -1.37
N VAL A 217 -8.24 -7.00 -1.69
CA VAL A 217 -6.83 -7.10 -2.08
C VAL A 217 -6.00 -7.72 -0.95
N LEU A 218 -6.22 -7.28 0.29
CA LEU A 218 -5.56 -7.87 1.46
C LEU A 218 -5.91 -9.35 1.60
N GLY A 219 -7.20 -9.69 1.61
CA GLY A 219 -7.68 -11.06 1.76
C GLY A 219 -7.14 -11.98 0.67
N PHE A 220 -7.15 -11.53 -0.58
CA PHE A 220 -6.61 -12.27 -1.72
C PHE A 220 -5.08 -12.45 -1.61
N THR A 221 -4.37 -11.39 -1.24
CA THR A 221 -2.91 -11.44 -1.02
C THR A 221 -2.57 -12.44 0.08
N LEU A 222 -3.26 -12.39 1.22
CA LEU A 222 -3.04 -13.30 2.34
C LEU A 222 -3.34 -14.75 1.95
N TYR A 223 -4.41 -14.97 1.20
CA TYR A 223 -4.73 -16.28 0.64
C TYR A 223 -3.61 -16.83 -0.25
N LEU A 224 -3.08 -16.02 -1.17
CA LEU A 224 -1.99 -16.44 -2.05
C LEU A 224 -0.64 -16.62 -1.35
N ALA A 225 -0.39 -15.83 -0.31
CA ALA A 225 0.89 -15.76 0.42
C ALA A 225 1.01 -16.82 1.52
N TYR A 226 -0.09 -17.13 2.21
CA TYR A 226 -0.05 -17.90 3.46
C TYR A 226 -0.84 -19.21 3.43
N ARG A 227 -1.56 -19.50 2.34
CA ARG A 227 -2.11 -20.84 2.10
C ARG A 227 -0.99 -21.75 1.59
N ARG A 228 -0.67 -22.78 2.36
CA ARG A 228 0.24 -23.86 1.98
C ARG A 228 -0.30 -24.49 0.69
N ARG A 229 0.53 -24.54 -0.35
CA ARG A 229 0.24 -25.37 -1.52
C ARG A 229 0.34 -26.83 -1.09
N ALA A 230 -0.65 -27.65 -1.43
CA ALA A 230 -0.52 -29.09 -1.26
C ALA A 230 0.75 -29.54 -2.00
N ALA A 231 1.58 -30.36 -1.35
CA ALA A 231 2.69 -30.98 -2.04
C ALA A 231 2.14 -31.77 -3.25
N PRO A 232 2.77 -31.71 -4.44
CA PRO A 232 2.43 -32.67 -5.47
C PRO A 232 2.58 -34.05 -4.86
N ALA A 233 1.51 -34.86 -4.94
CA ALA A 233 1.53 -36.23 -4.45
C ALA A 233 2.79 -36.89 -5.01
N ALA A 234 3.76 -37.19 -4.13
CA ALA A 234 4.91 -37.99 -4.52
C ALA A 234 4.34 -39.21 -5.22
N ALA A 235 4.68 -39.38 -6.49
CA ALA A 235 4.31 -40.55 -7.24
C ALA A 235 4.81 -41.76 -6.45
N ASN A 236 3.88 -42.40 -5.73
CA ASN A 236 4.03 -43.70 -5.13
C ASN A 236 4.17 -44.70 -6.27
N ALA A 237 5.33 -44.74 -6.91
CA ALA A 237 5.81 -45.90 -7.63
C ALA A 237 6.89 -46.50 -6.74
N GLY A 238 6.46 -47.39 -5.84
CA GLY A 238 7.37 -48.14 -4.98
C GLY A 238 8.38 -48.93 -5.82
N PRO A 239 9.57 -49.23 -5.28
CA PRO A 239 10.43 -50.21 -5.90
C PRO A 239 9.72 -51.57 -5.80
N GLY A 240 9.14 -52.00 -6.92
CA GLY A 240 8.70 -53.37 -7.09
C GLY A 240 9.88 -54.29 -6.81
N ARG A 241 9.79 -55.05 -5.73
CA ARG A 241 10.58 -56.26 -5.54
C ARG A 241 10.28 -57.17 -6.73
N LEU A 242 11.27 -57.41 -7.59
CA LEU A 242 11.35 -58.62 -8.39
C LEU A 242 12.79 -59.13 -8.36
N SER A 243 12.88 -60.39 -7.95
CA SER A 243 14.01 -61.33 -7.91
C SER A 243 15.23 -60.93 -7.09
#